data_AF-A0A8S7ID03-F1
#
_entry.id   AF-A0A8S7ID03-F1
#
_cell.length_a   1.000
_cell.length_b   1.000
_cell.length_c   1.000
_cell.angle_alpha   90.00
_cell.angle_beta   90.00
_cell.angle_gamma   90.00
#
_symmetry.space_group_name_H-M   'P 1'
#
loop_
_entity.id
_entity.type
_entity.pdbx_description
1 polymer ?
#
loop_
_entity_poly.entity_id
_entity_poly.type
_entity_poly.pdbx_seq_one_letter_code
_entity_poly.pdbx_strand_id
1 'polypeptide(L)'
;AQIQGEVVALVHSHPGGLPWLSEADRQLQVQSDLPWWLVCRGALHKFRCVPHLTGRRFDHGVTDCYTLFRDAYHLAGIEIPDFHREDDWWRNGQNLYLDNMADTGFYPVTLSAAQPGDVLLCCFGSSVPNHAAIYCGDGELLHHIPEQLSKRERYTEKWQRRTHSLWRHRAWHASAFTGICNDLVAASTFV
;
A
#
# COMPACT_ATOMS: atom_id res chain seq x y z
N ALA A 1 -3.72 -43.96 7.61
CA ALA A 1 -3.03 -42.67 7.76
C ALA A 1 -4.09 -41.58 7.84
N GLN A 2 -4.10 -40.77 8.90
CA GLN A 2 -5.02 -39.65 9.03
C GLN A 2 -4.39 -38.48 8.24
N ILE A 3 -5.07 -38.00 7.20
CA ILE A 3 -4.61 -36.84 6.43
C ILE A 3 -4.70 -35.64 7.37
N GLN A 4 -3.55 -35.05 7.73
CA GLN A 4 -3.53 -33.76 8.41
C GLN A 4 -4.04 -32.70 7.42
N GLY A 5 -5.00 -31.88 7.86
CA GLY A 5 -5.58 -30.82 7.03
C GLY A 5 -4.56 -29.73 6.69
N GLU A 6 -4.84 -28.99 5.63
CA GLU A 6 -4.06 -27.82 5.21
C GLU A 6 -4.30 -26.64 6.16
N VAL A 7 -3.23 -25.96 6.58
CA VAL A 7 -3.34 -24.72 7.35
C VAL A 7 -3.72 -23.58 6.39
N VAL A 8 -4.88 -22.97 6.61
CA VAL A 8 -5.41 -21.92 5.72
C VAL A 8 -5.23 -20.49 6.25
N ALA A 9 -4.93 -20.34 7.55
CA ALA A 9 -4.65 -19.06 8.19
C ALA A 9 -3.99 -19.26 9.58
N LEU A 10 -3.25 -18.26 10.04
CA LEU A 10 -2.83 -18.12 11.43
C LEU A 10 -3.70 -17.06 12.13
N VAL A 11 -4.16 -17.35 13.35
CA VAL A 11 -5.08 -16.47 14.09
C VAL A 11 -4.48 -16.13 15.45
N HIS A 12 -4.42 -14.84 15.77
CA HIS A 12 -3.95 -14.35 17.06
C HIS A 12 -4.71 -13.10 17.51
N SER A 13 -4.38 -12.57 18.69
CA SER A 13 -5.04 -11.40 19.26
C SER A 13 -4.05 -10.34 19.71
N HIS A 14 -4.45 -9.06 19.66
CA HIS A 14 -3.73 -7.94 20.28
C HIS A 14 -4.56 -7.35 21.44
N PRO A 15 -4.48 -7.91 22.66
CA PRO A 15 -5.21 -7.38 23.81
C PRO A 15 -4.75 -5.94 24.13
N GLY A 16 -5.67 -4.98 24.11
CA GLY A 16 -5.37 -3.56 24.34
C GLY A 16 -4.57 -2.86 23.23
N GLY A 17 -4.25 -3.56 22.14
CA GLY A 17 -3.43 -3.04 21.04
C GLY A 17 -4.21 -2.28 19.96
N LEU A 18 -3.58 -2.19 18.80
CA LEU A 18 -4.14 -1.66 17.56
C LEU A 18 -4.53 -2.79 16.60
N PRO A 19 -5.50 -2.59 15.70
CA PRO A 19 -5.96 -3.64 14.79
C PRO A 19 -5.04 -3.80 13.55
N TRP A 20 -3.72 -3.67 13.72
CA TRP A 20 -2.71 -3.79 12.65
C TRP A 20 -1.72 -4.88 13.01
N LEU A 21 -1.21 -5.58 12.00
CA LEU A 21 -0.09 -6.51 12.19
C LEU A 21 1.12 -5.75 12.75
N SER A 22 1.70 -6.26 13.84
CA SER A 22 2.97 -5.78 14.40
C SER A 22 4.15 -6.09 13.46
N GLU A 23 5.34 -5.57 13.78
CA GLU A 23 6.57 -5.94 13.06
C GLU A 23 6.77 -7.46 13.04
N ALA A 24 6.68 -8.11 14.21
CA ALA A 24 6.84 -9.55 14.32
C ALA A 24 5.75 -10.32 13.55
N ASP A 25 4.49 -9.83 13.58
CA ASP A 25 3.41 -10.43 12.80
C ASP A 25 3.70 -10.36 11.30
N ARG A 26 4.22 -9.22 10.81
CA ARG A 26 4.57 -9.07 9.39
C ARG A 26 5.72 -9.98 8.98
N GLN A 27 6.77 -10.09 9.79
CA GLN A 27 7.89 -11.01 9.53
C GLN A 27 7.40 -12.46 9.43
N LEU A 28 6.63 -12.91 10.44
CA LEU A 28 6.11 -14.28 10.48
C LEU A 28 5.05 -14.54 9.42
N GLN A 29 4.25 -13.53 9.04
CA GLN A 29 3.29 -13.65 7.95
C GLN A 29 4.00 -13.92 6.62
N VAL A 30 5.02 -13.12 6.27
CA VAL A 30 5.78 -13.33 5.04
C VAL A 30 6.54 -14.67 5.09
N GLN A 31 7.09 -15.05 6.24
CA GLN A 31 7.80 -16.32 6.39
C GLN A 31 6.87 -17.54 6.26
N SER A 32 5.66 -17.46 6.81
CA SER A 32 4.68 -18.55 6.77
C SER A 32 3.95 -18.65 5.43
N ASP A 33 3.92 -17.57 4.66
CA ASP A 33 3.14 -17.42 3.41
C ASP A 33 1.65 -17.76 3.59
N LEU A 34 1.09 -17.37 4.74
CA LEU A 34 -0.30 -17.62 5.10
C LEU A 34 -1.07 -16.32 5.33
N PRO A 35 -2.39 -16.32 5.14
CA PRO A 35 -3.25 -15.27 5.68
C PRO A 35 -3.15 -15.21 7.21
N TRP A 36 -3.15 -14.00 7.77
CA TRP A 36 -3.13 -13.78 9.21
C TRP A 36 -4.40 -13.05 9.63
N TRP A 37 -5.09 -13.58 10.64
CA TRP A 37 -6.29 -12.98 11.18
C TRP A 37 -6.05 -12.48 12.59
N LEU A 38 -6.30 -11.19 12.80
CA LEU A 38 -6.07 -10.52 14.06
C LEU A 38 -7.40 -10.24 14.76
N VAL A 39 -7.56 -10.75 15.97
CA VAL A 39 -8.65 -10.38 16.86
C VAL A 39 -8.22 -9.16 17.69
N CYS A 40 -8.89 -8.03 17.50
CA CYS A 40 -8.62 -6.81 18.24
C CYS A 40 -9.95 -6.11 18.59
N ARG A 41 -10.11 -5.71 19.86
CA ARG A 41 -11.29 -4.96 20.34
C ARG A 41 -12.64 -5.61 19.96
N GLY A 42 -12.71 -6.93 19.99
CA GLY A 42 -13.91 -7.70 19.66
C GLY A 42 -14.19 -7.84 18.16
N ALA A 43 -13.31 -7.36 17.28
CA ALA A 43 -13.42 -7.49 15.84
C ALA A 43 -12.33 -8.41 15.27
N LEU A 44 -12.65 -9.10 14.17
CA LEU A 44 -11.72 -9.93 13.40
C LEU A 44 -11.25 -9.16 12.17
N HIS A 45 -9.94 -8.91 12.07
CA HIS A 45 -9.29 -8.26 10.94
C HIS A 45 -8.51 -9.30 10.13
N LYS A 46 -8.74 -9.38 8.83
CA LYS A 46 -8.14 -10.40 7.97
C LYS A 46 -7.11 -9.77 7.06
N PHE A 47 -5.88 -10.27 7.11
CA PHE A 47 -4.79 -9.82 6.26
C PHE A 47 -4.40 -10.94 5.30
N ARG A 48 -4.49 -10.66 3.99
CA ARG A 48 -3.88 -11.51 2.96
C ARG A 48 -2.37 -11.45 3.15
N CYS A 49 -1.68 -12.55 2.87
CA CYS A 49 -0.23 -12.48 2.76
C CYS A 49 0.11 -11.60 1.54
N VAL A 50 0.84 -10.51 1.78
CA VAL A 50 1.42 -9.69 0.72
C VAL A 50 2.93 -9.58 0.98
N PRO A 51 3.75 -9.52 -0.08
CA PRO A 51 5.19 -9.28 0.07
C PRO A 51 5.45 -7.99 0.84
N HIS A 52 6.62 -7.85 1.45
CA HIS A 52 7.04 -6.56 2.03
C HIS A 52 6.92 -5.43 1.01
N LEU A 53 6.51 -4.24 1.45
CA LEU A 53 6.24 -3.10 0.59
C LEU A 53 7.51 -2.59 -0.10
N THR A 54 8.68 -2.82 0.48
CA THR A 54 9.98 -2.48 -0.12
C THR A 54 10.71 -3.73 -0.64
N GLY A 55 11.58 -3.55 -1.63
CA GLY A 55 12.39 -4.63 -2.20
C GLY A 55 11.70 -5.47 -3.28
N ARG A 56 10.48 -5.11 -3.71
CA ARG A 56 9.76 -5.82 -4.76
C ARG A 56 10.39 -5.54 -6.13
N ARG A 57 10.45 -6.55 -7.01
CA ARG A 57 10.77 -6.33 -8.43
C ARG A 57 9.52 -5.85 -9.17
N PHE A 58 9.71 -4.95 -10.13
CA PHE A 58 8.62 -4.42 -10.93
C PHE A 58 8.12 -5.44 -11.96
N ASP A 59 6.80 -5.67 -11.95
CA ASP A 59 6.07 -6.41 -12.99
C ASP A 59 4.71 -5.75 -13.20
N HIS A 60 4.44 -5.26 -14.41
CA HIS A 60 3.24 -4.44 -14.69
C HIS A 60 1.96 -5.27 -14.51
N GLY A 61 0.98 -4.72 -13.80
CA GLY A 61 -0.26 -5.43 -13.48
C GLY A 61 -0.16 -6.44 -12.33
N VAL A 62 1.06 -6.83 -11.93
CA VAL A 62 1.31 -7.84 -10.90
C VAL A 62 1.94 -7.20 -9.66
N THR A 63 3.17 -6.70 -9.77
CA THR A 63 3.91 -6.00 -8.71
C THR A 63 4.37 -4.63 -9.20
N ASP A 64 3.44 -3.69 -9.35
CA ASP A 64 3.69 -2.34 -9.84
C ASP A 64 3.33 -1.26 -8.79
N CYS A 65 3.29 0.01 -9.21
CA CYS A 65 2.89 1.13 -8.35
C CYS A 65 1.46 1.01 -7.82
N TYR A 66 0.52 0.46 -8.62
CA TYR A 66 -0.87 0.31 -8.21
C TYR A 66 -1.02 -0.81 -7.19
N THR A 67 -0.38 -1.96 -7.43
CA THR A 67 -0.35 -3.06 -6.44
C THR A 67 0.32 -2.62 -5.14
N LEU A 68 1.41 -1.85 -5.20
CA LEU A 68 2.05 -1.32 -3.98
C LEU A 68 1.10 -0.42 -3.17
N PHE A 69 0.43 0.52 -3.84
CA PHE A 69 -0.58 1.38 -3.24
C PHE A 69 -1.69 0.55 -2.57
N ARG A 70 -2.23 -0.44 -3.29
CA ARG A 70 -3.29 -1.32 -2.81
C ARG A 70 -2.86 -2.14 -1.60
N ASP A 71 -1.66 -2.72 -1.63
CA ASP A 71 -1.12 -3.50 -0.53
C ASP A 71 -0.82 -2.64 0.70
N ALA A 72 -0.32 -1.42 0.51
CA ALA A 72 -0.12 -0.47 1.61
C ALA A 72 -1.45 -0.15 2.31
N TYR A 73 -2.51 0.08 1.53
CA TYR A 73 -3.86 0.32 2.05
C TYR A 73 -4.46 -0.93 2.70
N HIS A 74 -4.20 -2.13 2.14
CA HIS A 74 -4.58 -3.40 2.75
C HIS A 74 -3.98 -3.56 4.16
N LEU A 75 -2.70 -3.25 4.34
CA LEU A 75 -2.04 -3.28 5.65
C LEU A 75 -2.56 -2.19 6.61
N ALA A 76 -3.12 -1.11 6.07
CA ALA A 76 -3.85 -0.08 6.80
C ALA A 76 -5.34 -0.45 7.04
N GLY A 77 -5.77 -1.65 6.67
CA GLY A 77 -7.13 -2.17 6.87
C GLY A 77 -8.17 -1.67 5.88
N ILE A 78 -7.75 -1.12 4.73
CA ILE A 78 -8.61 -0.61 3.67
C ILE A 78 -8.36 -1.41 2.39
N GLU A 79 -9.36 -2.14 1.92
CA GLU A 79 -9.28 -2.83 0.62
C GLU A 79 -9.54 -1.85 -0.52
N ILE A 80 -8.60 -1.76 -1.45
CA ILE A 80 -8.77 -1.05 -2.71
C ILE A 80 -9.01 -2.08 -3.83
N PRO A 81 -9.94 -1.86 -4.78
CA PRO A 81 -10.15 -2.77 -5.89
C PRO A 81 -8.90 -2.99 -6.74
N ASP A 82 -8.79 -4.16 -7.38
CA ASP A 82 -7.75 -4.41 -8.38
C ASP A 82 -8.31 -4.11 -9.77
N PHE A 83 -8.01 -2.92 -10.30
CA PHE A 83 -8.42 -2.56 -11.65
C PHE A 83 -7.48 -3.18 -12.67
N HIS A 84 -8.07 -3.78 -13.70
CA HIS A 84 -7.33 -4.14 -14.90
C HIS A 84 -6.71 -2.88 -15.51
N ARG A 85 -5.45 -2.99 -15.89
CA ARG A 85 -4.66 -1.88 -16.43
C ARG A 85 -3.70 -2.43 -17.48
N GLU A 86 -3.98 -2.12 -18.74
CA GLU A 86 -3.08 -2.43 -19.84
C GLU A 86 -1.75 -1.69 -19.65
N ASP A 87 -0.66 -2.22 -20.20
CA ASP A 87 0.59 -1.46 -20.23
C ASP A 87 0.43 -0.20 -21.08
N ASP A 88 1.10 0.88 -20.68
CA ASP A 88 1.01 2.19 -21.35
C ASP A 88 -0.44 2.73 -21.50
N TRP A 89 -1.40 2.32 -20.65
CA TRP A 89 -2.83 2.70 -20.73
C TRP A 89 -3.09 4.20 -20.93
N TRP A 90 -2.23 5.06 -20.38
CA TRP A 90 -2.34 6.52 -20.50
C TRP A 90 -2.13 7.04 -21.93
N ARG A 91 -1.45 6.25 -22.79
CA ARG A 91 -1.28 6.54 -24.21
C ARG A 91 -2.53 6.20 -25.02
N ASN A 92 -3.41 5.36 -24.47
CA ASN A 92 -4.63 4.89 -25.11
C ASN A 92 -5.87 5.70 -24.69
N GLY A 93 -5.66 6.88 -24.08
CA GLY A 93 -6.73 7.79 -23.67
C GLY A 93 -7.44 7.42 -22.37
N GLN A 94 -6.97 6.39 -21.65
CA GLN A 94 -7.51 5.99 -20.36
C GLN A 94 -7.00 6.90 -19.24
N ASN A 95 -7.76 7.06 -18.15
CA ASN A 95 -7.40 7.87 -16.99
C ASN A 95 -7.59 7.10 -15.67
N LEU A 96 -6.95 5.93 -15.59
CA LEU A 96 -7.14 4.91 -14.55
C LEU A 96 -7.29 5.49 -13.14
N TYR A 97 -6.38 6.36 -12.72
CA TYR A 97 -6.45 6.89 -11.36
C TYR A 97 -7.62 7.84 -11.18
N LEU A 98 -7.71 8.91 -11.98
CA LEU A 98 -8.72 9.95 -11.76
C LEU A 98 -10.14 9.44 -11.95
N ASP A 99 -10.34 8.47 -12.84
CA ASP A 99 -11.65 7.84 -13.08
C ASP A 99 -12.11 6.98 -11.87
N ASN A 100 -11.18 6.51 -11.03
CA ASN A 100 -11.50 5.56 -9.95
C ASN A 100 -11.31 6.12 -8.52
N MET A 101 -10.52 7.18 -8.31
CA MET A 101 -10.20 7.65 -6.95
C MET A 101 -11.46 8.04 -6.16
N ALA A 102 -12.33 8.88 -6.73
CA ALA A 102 -13.53 9.35 -6.03
C ALA A 102 -14.50 8.21 -5.72
N ASP A 103 -14.71 7.32 -6.68
CA ASP A 103 -15.61 6.17 -6.58
C ASP A 103 -15.11 5.10 -5.60
N THR A 104 -13.79 5.05 -5.37
CA THR A 104 -13.15 4.20 -4.36
C THR A 104 -12.96 4.89 -3.01
N GLY A 105 -13.70 5.98 -2.76
CA GLY A 105 -13.77 6.60 -1.43
C GLY A 105 -12.64 7.58 -1.14
N PHE A 106 -11.85 7.98 -2.14
CA PHE A 106 -10.87 9.05 -1.98
C PHE A 106 -11.49 10.42 -2.23
N TYR A 107 -10.87 11.44 -1.65
CA TYR A 107 -11.15 12.84 -1.92
C TYR A 107 -9.84 13.62 -2.05
N PRO A 108 -9.80 14.68 -2.87
CA PRO A 108 -8.60 15.46 -3.06
C PRO A 108 -8.27 16.26 -1.80
N VAL A 109 -6.98 16.42 -1.52
CA VAL A 109 -6.45 17.22 -0.42
C VAL A 109 -5.35 18.16 -0.93
N THR A 110 -5.15 19.29 -0.25
CA THR A 110 -4.07 20.22 -0.60
C THR A 110 -2.73 19.70 -0.10
N LEU A 111 -1.64 20.04 -0.80
CA LEU A 111 -0.28 19.67 -0.39
C LEU A 111 0.08 20.19 1.01
N SER A 112 -0.42 21.36 1.38
CA SER A 112 -0.24 21.93 2.73
C SER A 112 -0.93 21.14 3.84
N ALA A 113 -1.92 20.31 3.50
CA ALA A 113 -2.65 19.46 4.44
C ALA A 113 -2.22 17.98 4.35
N ALA A 114 -1.12 17.70 3.62
CA ALA A 114 -0.62 16.35 3.43
C ALA A 114 -0.30 15.66 4.75
N GLN A 115 -0.70 14.40 4.88
CA GLN A 115 -0.41 13.58 6.04
C GLN A 115 0.02 12.16 5.62
N PRO A 116 0.73 11.41 6.48
CA PRO A 116 1.10 10.03 6.19
C PRO A 116 -0.10 9.17 5.76
N GLY A 117 0.07 8.45 4.66
CA GLY A 117 -0.95 7.63 4.03
C GLY A 117 -1.66 8.27 2.84
N ASP A 118 -1.57 9.59 2.66
CA ASP A 118 -2.16 10.23 1.49
C ASP A 118 -1.48 9.71 0.20
N VAL A 119 -2.28 9.53 -0.85
CA VAL A 119 -1.82 9.03 -2.15
C VAL A 119 -1.46 10.21 -3.04
N LEU A 120 -0.21 10.26 -3.48
CA LEU A 120 0.24 11.17 -4.54
C LEU A 120 0.04 10.51 -5.89
N LEU A 121 -0.69 11.19 -6.77
CA LEU A 121 -0.73 10.85 -8.18
C LEU A 121 0.27 11.73 -8.94
N CYS A 122 1.08 11.11 -9.79
CA CYS A 122 2.14 11.76 -10.54
C CYS A 122 2.03 11.50 -12.04
N CYS A 123 2.47 12.48 -12.84
CA CYS A 123 2.57 12.38 -14.28
C CYS A 123 4.03 12.15 -14.72
N PHE A 124 4.29 11.01 -15.32
CA PHE A 124 5.57 10.67 -15.93
C PHE A 124 5.44 10.68 -17.45
N GLY A 125 5.76 11.81 -18.07
CA GLY A 125 5.70 11.96 -19.53
C GLY A 125 4.29 11.79 -20.11
N SER A 126 3.26 12.10 -19.34
CA SER A 126 1.84 11.90 -19.67
C SER A 126 1.01 13.12 -19.27
N SER A 127 -0.10 13.34 -19.98
CA SER A 127 -1.11 14.37 -19.63
C SER A 127 -2.06 13.92 -18.52
N VAL A 128 -2.11 12.62 -18.22
CA VAL A 128 -2.88 12.04 -17.11
C VAL A 128 -1.94 11.37 -16.11
N PRO A 129 -2.29 11.34 -14.80
CA PRO A 129 -1.43 10.72 -13.81
C PRO A 129 -1.28 9.24 -14.09
N ASN A 130 -0.06 8.72 -14.18
CA ASN A 130 0.22 7.32 -14.50
C ASN A 130 1.03 6.60 -13.42
N HIS A 131 1.20 7.24 -12.26
CA HIS A 131 1.94 6.67 -11.13
C HIS A 131 1.31 7.08 -9.80
N ALA A 132 1.21 6.15 -8.87
CA ALA A 132 0.82 6.39 -7.48
C ALA A 132 1.97 6.14 -6.51
N ALA A 133 2.08 7.02 -5.51
CA ALA A 133 2.99 6.89 -4.38
C ALA A 133 2.25 7.18 -3.08
N ILE A 134 2.70 6.60 -1.96
CA ILE A 134 2.17 6.90 -0.62
C ILE A 134 3.06 7.94 0.03
N TYR A 135 2.48 9.03 0.54
CA TYR A 135 3.21 9.94 1.41
C TYR A 135 3.49 9.27 2.75
N CYS A 136 4.76 9.21 3.16
CA CYS A 136 5.14 8.57 4.41
C CYS A 136 5.28 9.55 5.59
N GLY A 137 5.06 10.85 5.37
CA GLY A 137 5.49 11.89 6.31
C GLY A 137 6.96 12.26 6.08
N ASP A 138 7.42 13.29 6.80
CA ASP A 138 8.81 13.74 6.84
C ASP A 138 9.50 13.93 5.46
N GLY A 139 8.71 14.26 4.44
CA GLY A 139 9.20 14.44 3.08
C GLY A 139 9.66 13.13 2.42
N GLU A 140 9.01 12.00 2.71
CA GLU A 140 9.27 10.71 2.08
C GLU A 140 8.06 10.15 1.33
N LEU A 141 8.35 9.37 0.30
CA LEU A 141 7.39 8.62 -0.52
C LEU A 141 7.74 7.14 -0.53
N LEU A 142 6.73 6.29 -0.33
CA LEU A 142 6.79 4.88 -0.70
C LEU A 142 6.22 4.71 -2.10
N HIS A 143 6.99 4.13 -3.00
CA HIS A 143 6.59 3.97 -4.40
C HIS A 143 7.31 2.81 -5.09
N HIS A 144 6.88 2.48 -6.30
CA HIS A 144 7.47 1.45 -7.14
C HIS A 144 7.44 1.87 -8.60
N ILE A 145 8.61 2.19 -9.14
CA ILE A 145 8.78 2.59 -10.55
C ILE A 145 9.43 1.46 -11.35
N PRO A 146 9.20 1.42 -12.68
CA PRO A 146 9.87 0.46 -13.56
C PRO A 146 11.38 0.42 -13.35
N GLU A 147 11.96 -0.78 -13.53
CA GLU A 147 13.41 -1.03 -13.47
C GLU A 147 14.07 -0.81 -12.10
N GLN A 148 13.30 -0.53 -11.04
CA GLN A 148 13.81 -0.35 -9.69
C GLN A 148 13.06 -1.24 -8.71
N LEU A 149 13.70 -1.53 -7.57
CA LEU A 149 12.99 -2.13 -6.46
C LEU A 149 12.04 -1.11 -5.83
N SER A 150 10.88 -1.58 -5.35
CA SER A 150 10.01 -0.73 -4.53
C SER A 150 10.76 -0.23 -3.30
N LYS A 151 10.57 1.04 -2.93
CA LYS A 151 11.41 1.68 -1.91
C LYS A 151 10.73 2.90 -1.30
N ARG A 152 11.26 3.32 -0.15
CA ARG A 152 11.10 4.68 0.35
C ARG A 152 12.16 5.59 -0.24
N GLU A 153 11.76 6.77 -0.69
CA GLU A 153 12.71 7.80 -1.09
C GLU A 153 12.20 9.20 -0.79
N ARG A 154 13.10 10.18 -0.87
CA ARG A 154 12.79 11.57 -0.54
C ARG A 154 11.84 12.20 -1.57
N TYR A 155 10.84 12.93 -1.09
CA TYR A 155 9.92 13.74 -1.87
C TYR A 155 10.58 15.04 -2.38
N THR A 156 11.53 14.88 -3.30
CA THR A 156 12.32 15.98 -3.87
C THR A 156 11.50 16.90 -4.77
N GLU A 157 12.06 18.06 -5.15
CA GLU A 157 11.44 18.96 -6.12
C GLU A 157 11.11 18.27 -7.46
N LYS A 158 11.91 17.28 -7.88
CA LYS A 158 11.64 16.50 -9.10
C LYS A 158 10.29 15.77 -9.00
N TRP A 159 9.99 15.22 -7.82
CA TRP A 159 8.69 14.61 -7.54
C TRP A 159 7.57 15.63 -7.44
N GLN A 160 7.82 16.75 -6.76
CA GLN A 160 6.83 17.83 -6.63
C GLN A 160 6.41 18.36 -8.00
N ARG A 161 7.36 18.58 -8.92
CA ARG A 161 7.07 18.99 -10.32
C ARG A 161 6.27 17.96 -11.12
N ARG A 162 6.29 16.68 -10.73
CA ARG A 162 5.50 15.61 -11.35
C ARG A 162 4.18 15.37 -10.64
N THR A 163 3.99 15.92 -9.44
CA THR A 163 2.81 15.68 -8.64
C THR A 163 1.62 16.38 -9.28
N HIS A 164 0.64 15.59 -9.69
CA HIS A 164 -0.61 16.09 -10.20
C HIS A 164 -1.56 16.46 -9.06
N SER A 165 -1.72 15.57 -8.09
CA SER A 165 -2.71 15.72 -7.03
C SER A 165 -2.42 14.81 -5.84
N LEU A 166 -2.94 15.18 -4.67
CA LEU A 166 -2.89 14.40 -3.45
C LEU A 166 -4.31 13.98 -3.05
N TRP A 167 -4.47 12.75 -2.56
CA TRP A 167 -5.76 12.16 -2.26
C TRP A 167 -5.77 11.44 -0.92
N ARG A 168 -6.86 11.57 -0.18
CA ARG A 168 -7.07 10.91 1.10
C ARG A 168 -8.31 10.04 1.07
N HIS A 169 -8.21 8.83 1.61
CA HIS A 169 -9.37 7.95 1.73
C HIS A 169 -10.27 8.37 2.89
N ARG A 170 -11.59 8.29 2.73
CA ARG A 170 -12.58 8.70 3.76
C ARG A 170 -12.51 7.88 5.04
N ALA A 171 -12.12 6.60 4.93
CA ALA A 171 -11.93 5.73 6.09
C ALA A 171 -10.54 5.89 6.74
N TRP A 172 -9.68 6.78 6.23
CA TRP A 172 -8.34 6.94 6.77
C TRP A 172 -8.36 7.56 8.18
N HIS A 173 -7.72 6.88 9.12
CA HIS A 173 -7.47 7.39 10.47
C HIS A 173 -5.96 7.38 10.76
N ALA A 174 -5.49 8.26 11.64
CA ALA A 174 -4.06 8.46 11.86
C ALA A 174 -3.29 7.17 12.24
N SER A 175 -3.91 6.27 13.01
CA SER A 175 -3.29 5.00 13.38
C SER A 175 -3.20 3.98 12.24
N ALA A 176 -3.86 4.20 11.08
CA ALA A 176 -3.82 3.27 9.94
C ALA A 176 -2.40 3.14 9.38
N PHE A 177 -1.66 4.26 9.41
CA PHE A 177 -0.28 4.30 8.95
C PHE A 177 0.65 3.38 9.76
N THR A 178 0.27 3.01 10.99
CA THR A 178 1.04 2.06 11.81
C THR A 178 1.23 0.72 11.12
N GLY A 179 0.23 0.20 10.40
CA GLY A 179 0.36 -1.07 9.65
C GLY A 179 1.43 -1.00 8.56
N ILE A 180 1.51 0.14 7.86
CA ILE A 180 2.55 0.41 6.85
C ILE A 180 3.92 0.56 7.53
N CYS A 181 4.02 1.33 8.62
CA CYS A 181 5.27 1.46 9.36
C CYS A 181 5.81 0.12 9.85
N ASN A 182 4.95 -0.74 10.41
CA ASN A 182 5.35 -2.05 10.90
C ASN A 182 5.92 -2.94 9.79
N ASP A 183 5.34 -2.90 8.58
CA ASP A 183 5.88 -3.60 7.42
C ASP A 183 7.25 -3.06 6.98
N LEU A 184 7.41 -1.74 6.94
CA LEU A 184 8.65 -1.08 6.57
C LEU A 184 9.79 -1.42 7.54
N VAL A 185 9.50 -1.50 8.84
CA VAL A 185 10.47 -1.94 9.85
C VAL A 185 10.78 -3.42 9.66
N ALA A 186 9.75 -4.27 9.52
CA ALA A 186 9.91 -5.71 9.32
C ALA A 186 10.81 -6.06 8.12
N ALA A 187 10.69 -5.30 7.03
CA ALA A 187 11.49 -5.48 5.82
C ALA A 187 12.97 -5.03 5.99
N SER A 188 13.23 -4.13 6.93
CA SER A 188 14.57 -3.54 7.15
C SER A 188 15.47 -4.43 8.01
N THR A 189 14.92 -5.39 8.74
CA THR A 189 15.65 -6.31 9.64
C THR A 189 16.45 -7.39 8.89
N PHE A 190 16.32 -7.46 7.56
CA PHE A 190 17.02 -8.43 6.69
C PHE A 190 18.09 -7.81 5.77
N VAL A 191 18.60 -6.61 6.09
CA VAL A 191 19.73 -5.97 5.40
C VAL A 191 21.02 -6.13 6.21
#